data_AF-A0A8H3M3M4-F1
#
_entry.id   AF-A0A8H3M3M4-F1
#
_cell.length_a   1.000
_cell.length_b   1.000
_cell.length_c   1.000
_cell.angle_alpha   90.00
_cell.angle_beta   90.00
_cell.angle_gamma   90.00
#
_symmetry.space_group_name_H-M   'P 1'
#
loop_
_entity.id
_entity.type
_entity.pdbx_description
1 polymer ?
#
loop_
_entity_poly.entity_id
_entity_poly.type
_entity_poly.pdbx_seq_one_letter_code
_entity_poly.pdbx_strand_id
1 'polypeptide(L)'
;MCFKSFKSGGFSTVYRANWKSRNEVVVLKSLDDLNEENLNKNLDNILNEWDCHEKCERPEIIENTPQCYVDLMKKCWNEDPSKRPSASEVENIIRNWIYRPSRNEINEELKDNIMEFIKAPIFYNKLADEQHPQACYTSRLHDFTSNELNEILESECLDDCLVNDIELLDIRIDEN
;
A
#
# COMPACT_ATOMS: atom_id res chain seq x y z
N MET A 1 1.29 27.33 21.90
CA MET A 1 0.59 26.46 20.93
C MET A 1 -0.51 25.70 21.65
N CYS A 2 -1.53 25.22 20.94
CA CYS A 2 -2.49 24.27 21.51
C CYS A 2 -2.18 22.90 20.90
N PHE A 3 -2.02 21.88 21.75
CA PHE A 3 -1.67 20.53 21.34
C PHE A 3 -2.86 19.59 21.61
N LYS A 4 -3.13 18.68 20.69
CA LYS A 4 -4.03 17.55 20.90
C LYS A 4 -3.27 16.29 20.53
N SER A 5 -3.13 15.35 21.47
CA SER A 5 -2.55 14.05 21.17
C SER A 5 -3.41 13.37 20.09
N PHE A 6 -2.73 12.83 19.08
CA PHE A 6 -3.37 12.24 17.91
C PHE A 6 -3.17 10.72 17.89
N LYS A 7 -1.93 10.25 18.15
CA LYS A 7 -1.58 8.83 18.19
C LYS A 7 -0.30 8.62 18.98
N SER A 8 -0.20 7.55 19.76
CA SER A 8 1.05 7.12 20.43
C SER A 8 1.50 5.78 19.86
N GLY A 9 2.79 5.64 19.59
CA GLY A 9 3.45 4.40 19.15
C GLY A 9 4.46 3.91 20.20
N GLY A 10 5.23 2.87 19.88
CA GLY A 10 6.15 2.26 20.85
C GLY A 10 7.32 3.13 21.33
N PHE A 11 7.62 4.24 20.65
CA PHE A 11 8.77 5.11 20.95
C PHE A 11 8.46 6.61 20.80
N SER A 12 7.22 6.96 20.48
CA SER A 12 6.88 8.36 20.20
C SER A 12 5.39 8.65 20.31
N THR A 13 5.08 9.86 20.76
CA THR A 13 3.74 10.44 20.74
C THR A 13 3.62 11.52 19.68
N VAL A 14 2.62 11.38 18.81
CA VAL A 14 2.30 12.34 17.74
C VAL A 14 1.18 13.27 18.17
N TYR A 15 1.40 14.57 18.03
CA TYR A 15 0.49 15.65 18.37
C TYR A 15 0.08 16.43 17.14
N ARG A 16 -1.20 16.77 17.04
CA ARG A 16 -1.68 17.81 16.14
C ARG A 16 -1.55 19.15 16.86
N ALA A 17 -0.93 20.14 16.22
CA ALA A 17 -0.75 21.48 16.77
C ALA A 17 -1.19 22.57 15.79
N ASN A 18 -1.77 23.65 16.31
CA ASN A 18 -2.07 24.85 15.52
C ASN A 18 -0.95 25.88 15.73
N TRP A 19 -0.21 26.17 14.67
CA TRP A 19 0.86 27.17 14.64
C TRP A 19 0.27 28.57 14.42
N LYS A 20 0.04 29.29 15.52
CA LYS A 20 -0.74 30.53 15.52
C LYS A 20 -0.20 31.65 14.61
N SER A 21 1.13 31.81 14.49
CA SER A 21 1.71 32.92 13.71
C SER A 21 1.71 32.69 12.19
N ARG A 22 1.50 31.45 11.74
CA ARG A 22 1.44 31.07 10.32
C ARG A 22 0.05 30.64 9.88
N ASN A 23 -0.90 30.55 10.82
CA ASN A 23 -2.22 29.98 10.60
C ASN A 23 -2.17 28.57 9.98
N GLU A 24 -1.17 27.77 10.39
CA GLU A 24 -0.90 26.44 9.85
C GLU A 24 -1.22 25.37 10.90
N VAL A 25 -1.66 24.20 10.42
CA VAL A 25 -1.79 23.00 11.26
C VAL A 25 -0.55 22.15 11.00
N VAL A 26 0.17 21.83 12.07
CA VAL A 26 1.38 21.01 12.02
C VAL A 26 1.20 19.73 12.83
N VAL A 27 2.00 18.73 12.51
CA VAL A 27 2.11 17.48 13.26
C VAL A 27 3.47 17.47 13.95
N LEU A 28 3.48 17.24 15.26
CA LEU A 28 4.70 17.18 16.07
C LEU A 28 4.86 15.76 16.58
N LYS A 29 6.03 15.15 16.36
CA LYS A 29 6.39 13.86 16.93
C LYS A 29 7.31 14.12 18.12
N SER A 30 6.88 13.74 19.31
CA SER A 30 7.69 13.71 20.53
C SER A 30 8.20 12.29 20.71
N LEU A 31 9.48 12.12 21.00
CA LEU A 31 9.98 10.82 21.46
C LEU A 31 9.58 10.61 22.92
N ASP A 32 9.21 9.38 23.24
CA ASP A 32 9.00 8.95 24.60
C ASP A 32 10.37 8.51 25.16
N ASP A 33 10.69 8.81 26.42
CA ASP A 33 11.94 8.45 27.12
C ASP A 33 13.26 9.15 26.69
N LEU A 34 13.30 10.48 26.76
CA LEU A 34 14.56 11.23 26.74
C LEU A 34 15.19 11.28 28.15
N ASN A 35 16.21 10.45 28.40
CA ASN A 35 17.08 10.55 29.57
C ASN A 35 18.56 10.72 29.15
N GLU A 36 19.41 11.22 30.05
CA GLU A 36 20.83 11.48 29.75
C GLU A 36 21.58 10.21 29.31
N GLU A 37 21.14 9.02 29.75
CA GLU A 37 21.77 7.73 29.41
C GLU A 37 21.47 7.27 27.96
N ASN A 38 20.34 7.67 27.38
CA ASN A 38 19.92 7.25 26.03
C ASN A 38 19.88 8.40 25.01
N LEU A 39 20.31 9.60 25.38
CA LEU A 39 20.24 10.80 24.53
C LEU A 39 20.95 10.61 23.19
N ASN A 40 22.14 10.02 23.19
CA ASN A 40 22.93 9.78 21.97
C ASN A 40 22.25 8.80 21.01
N LYS A 41 21.74 7.67 21.54
CA LYS A 41 21.00 6.68 20.74
C LYS A 41 19.71 7.27 20.16
N ASN A 42 19.03 8.12 20.94
CA ASN A 42 17.83 8.81 20.48
C ASN A 42 18.15 9.85 19.41
N LEU A 43 19.28 10.57 19.52
CA LEU A 43 19.76 11.50 18.50
C LEU A 43 20.08 10.78 17.18
N ASP A 44 20.78 9.64 17.23
CA ASP A 44 21.06 8.85 16.03
C ASP A 44 19.76 8.39 15.35
N ASN A 45 18.77 7.97 16.15
CA ASN A 45 17.45 7.60 15.62
C ASN A 45 16.72 8.78 14.98
N ILE A 46 16.77 9.98 15.58
CA ILE A 46 16.17 11.20 15.02
C ILE A 46 16.85 11.57 13.70
N LEU A 47 18.18 11.55 13.69
CA LEU A 47 18.98 11.89 12.50
C LEU A 47 18.69 10.91 11.37
N ASN A 48 18.61 9.61 11.68
CA ASN A 48 18.23 8.59 10.69
C ASN A 48 16.80 8.80 10.19
N GLU A 49 15.84 9.10 11.06
CA GLU A 49 14.46 9.39 10.65
C GLU A 49 14.36 10.64 9.77
N TRP A 50 15.09 11.70 10.11
CA TRP A 50 15.17 12.93 9.32
C TRP A 50 15.86 12.71 7.97
N ASP A 51 16.96 11.96 7.95
CA ASP A 51 17.66 11.60 6.71
C ASP A 51 16.75 10.76 5.81
N CYS A 52 15.98 9.83 6.39
CA CYS A 52 14.93 9.09 5.66
C CYS A 52 13.83 10.01 5.13
N HIS A 53 13.41 11.03 5.89
CA HIS A 53 12.38 11.98 5.44
C HIS A 53 12.86 12.89 4.32
N GLU A 54 14.10 13.37 4.37
CA GLU A 54 14.71 14.18 3.30
C GLU A 54 14.95 13.36 2.03
N LYS A 55 15.32 12.08 2.19
CA LYS A 55 15.60 11.15 1.08
C LYS A 55 14.40 10.30 0.66
N CYS A 56 13.21 10.51 1.22
CA CYS A 56 12.06 9.65 0.96
C CYS A 56 11.52 9.88 -0.46
N GLU A 57 12.14 9.24 -1.43
CA GLU A 57 11.66 9.19 -2.80
C GLU A 57 10.44 8.26 -2.88
N ARG A 58 9.55 8.55 -3.83
CA ARG A 58 8.40 7.67 -4.09
C ARG A 58 8.94 6.33 -4.62
N PRO A 59 8.41 5.19 -4.16
CA PRO A 59 8.79 3.89 -4.69
C PRO A 59 8.75 3.88 -6.21
N GLU A 60 9.74 3.24 -6.83
CA GLU A 60 9.71 2.99 -8.26
C GLU A 60 8.52 2.09 -8.61
N ILE A 61 7.81 2.44 -9.68
CA ILE A 61 6.73 1.60 -10.20
C ILE A 61 7.37 0.50 -11.03
N ILE A 62 7.23 -0.74 -10.57
CA ILE A 62 7.79 -1.92 -11.24
C ILE A 62 7.04 -2.14 -12.56
N GLU A 63 7.78 -2.52 -13.60
CA GLU A 63 7.20 -2.89 -14.89
C GLU A 63 6.15 -4.01 -14.72
N ASN A 64 5.08 -3.96 -15.51
CA ASN A 64 3.93 -4.87 -15.44
C ASN A 64 3.04 -4.75 -14.18
N THR A 65 3.25 -3.75 -13.33
CA THR A 65 2.26 -3.40 -12.31
C THR A 65 0.93 -3.00 -12.98
N PRO A 66 -0.22 -3.57 -12.58
CA PRO A 66 -1.53 -3.20 -13.12
C PRO A 66 -1.78 -1.70 -13.10
N GLN A 67 -2.28 -1.15 -14.20
CA GLN A 67 -2.39 0.30 -14.41
C GLN A 67 -3.35 0.94 -13.41
N CYS A 68 -4.46 0.28 -13.09
CA CYS A 68 -5.42 0.70 -12.07
C CYS A 68 -4.78 0.84 -10.68
N TYR A 69 -3.81 -0.03 -10.34
CA TYR A 69 -3.04 0.07 -9.11
C TYR A 69 -2.05 1.24 -9.16
N VAL A 70 -1.34 1.41 -10.29
CA VAL A 70 -0.44 2.55 -10.52
C VAL A 70 -1.18 3.88 -10.39
N ASP A 71 -2.39 3.96 -10.94
CA ASP A 71 -3.21 5.17 -10.89
C ASP A 71 -3.69 5.44 -9.46
N LEU A 72 -4.05 4.41 -8.70
CA LEU A 72 -4.34 4.54 -7.27
C LEU A 72 -3.11 5.02 -6.48
N MET A 73 -1.93 4.44 -6.73
CA MET A 73 -0.68 4.90 -6.10
C MET A 73 -0.45 6.38 -6.38
N LYS A 74 -0.53 6.81 -7.65
CA LYS A 74 -0.39 8.21 -8.07
C LYS A 74 -1.42 9.14 -7.41
N LYS A 75 -2.67 8.69 -7.23
CA LYS A 75 -3.71 9.44 -6.48
C LYS A 75 -3.33 9.60 -5.00
N CYS A 76 -2.88 8.55 -4.32
CA CYS A 76 -2.36 8.62 -2.95
C CYS A 76 -1.15 9.55 -2.81
N TRP A 77 -0.43 9.69 -3.90
CA TRP A 77 0.81 10.44 -4.07
C TRP A 77 0.63 11.89 -4.49
N ASN A 78 -0.61 12.38 -4.61
CA ASN A 78 -0.86 13.76 -5.03
C ASN A 78 -0.14 14.77 -4.12
N GLU A 79 0.53 15.77 -4.70
CA GLU A 79 1.20 16.82 -3.91
C GLU A 79 0.20 17.58 -3.04
N ASP A 80 -0.98 17.86 -3.59
CA ASP A 80 -2.09 18.49 -2.87
C ASP A 80 -2.77 17.47 -1.94
N PRO A 81 -2.66 17.64 -0.61
CA PRO A 81 -3.25 16.69 0.34
C PRO A 81 -4.76 16.57 0.21
N SER A 82 -5.45 17.60 -0.29
CA SER A 82 -6.91 17.59 -0.46
C SER A 82 -7.38 16.71 -1.61
N LYS A 83 -6.49 16.36 -2.54
CA LYS A 83 -6.77 15.48 -3.68
C LYS A 83 -6.41 14.02 -3.42
N ARG A 84 -5.81 13.72 -2.27
CA ARG A 84 -5.49 12.34 -1.88
C ARG A 84 -6.77 11.65 -1.39
N PRO A 85 -6.98 10.38 -1.75
CA PRO A 85 -8.06 9.61 -1.16
C PRO A 85 -7.79 9.39 0.34
N SER A 86 -8.87 9.30 1.11
CA SER A 86 -8.84 8.83 2.48
C SER A 86 -8.49 7.34 2.54
N ALA A 87 -7.98 6.89 3.70
CA ALA A 87 -7.67 5.47 3.90
C ALA A 87 -8.89 4.55 3.67
N SER A 88 -10.09 5.01 4.02
CA SER A 88 -11.33 4.24 3.81
C SER A 88 -11.70 4.13 2.33
N GLU A 89 -11.46 5.17 1.53
CA GLU A 89 -11.66 5.10 0.08
C GLU A 89 -10.68 4.12 -0.57
N VAL A 90 -9.41 4.18 -0.18
CA VAL A 90 -8.38 3.24 -0.64
C VAL A 90 -8.75 1.80 -0.27
N GLU A 91 -9.16 1.57 0.97
CA GLU A 91 -9.61 0.26 1.45
C GLU A 91 -10.79 -0.27 0.62
N ASN A 92 -11.80 0.58 0.37
CA ASN A 92 -12.97 0.19 -0.42
C ASN A 92 -12.59 -0.18 -1.86
N ILE A 93 -11.70 0.60 -2.49
CA ILE A 93 -11.22 0.32 -3.85
C ILE A 93 -10.52 -1.04 -3.90
N ILE A 94 -9.55 -1.26 -3.00
CA ILE A 94 -8.79 -2.52 -2.95
C ILE A 94 -9.71 -3.69 -2.60
N ARG A 95 -10.65 -3.51 -1.68
CA ARG A 95 -11.63 -4.53 -1.30
C ARG A 95 -12.48 -4.95 -2.50
N ASN A 96 -12.87 -4.03 -3.37
CA ASN A 96 -13.65 -4.33 -4.57
C ASN A 96 -12.85 -5.08 -5.64
N TRP A 97 -11.53 -4.92 -5.68
CA TRP A 97 -10.66 -5.69 -6.57
C TRP A 97 -10.44 -7.12 -6.07
N ILE A 98 -10.35 -7.31 -4.74
CA ILE A 98 -10.08 -8.61 -4.12
C ILE A 98 -11.36 -9.44 -3.94
N TYR A 99 -12.40 -8.82 -3.39
CA TYR A 99 -13.65 -9.47 -3.08
C TYR A 99 -14.67 -9.16 -4.16
N ARG A 100 -15.16 -10.21 -4.83
CA ARG A 100 -16.17 -10.10 -5.87
C ARG A 100 -17.42 -9.37 -5.30
N PRO A 101 -17.79 -8.20 -5.85
CA PRO A 101 -19.05 -7.55 -5.50
C PRO A 101 -20.23 -8.40 -6.02
N SER A 102 -21.42 -8.18 -5.48
CA SER A 102 -22.62 -8.82 -6.03
C SER A 102 -22.81 -8.40 -7.51
N ARG A 103 -23.43 -9.25 -8.36
CA ARG A 103 -23.56 -8.99 -9.82
C ARG A 103 -24.15 -7.60 -10.16
N ASN A 104 -24.89 -6.99 -9.24
CA ASN A 104 -25.55 -5.70 -9.40
C ASN A 104 -24.65 -4.49 -9.08
N GLU A 105 -23.45 -4.73 -8.55
CA GLU A 105 -22.49 -3.70 -8.08
C GLU A 105 -21.24 -3.62 -8.98
N ILE A 106 -21.17 -4.45 -10.02
CA ILE A 106 -20.04 -4.51 -10.94
C ILE A 106 -20.31 -3.57 -12.12
N ASN A 107 -19.55 -2.47 -12.21
CA ASN A 107 -19.51 -1.62 -13.41
C ASN A 107 -18.38 -2.07 -14.36
N GLU A 108 -18.36 -1.52 -15.59
CA GLU A 108 -17.35 -1.86 -16.60
C GLU A 108 -15.93 -1.51 -16.14
N GLU A 109 -15.74 -0.35 -15.51
CA GLU A 109 -14.44 0.09 -14.97
C GLU A 109 -13.86 -0.92 -13.97
N LEU A 110 -14.68 -1.44 -13.06
CA LEU A 110 -14.25 -2.42 -12.07
C LEU A 110 -13.86 -3.75 -12.73
N LYS A 111 -14.57 -4.16 -13.78
CA LYS A 111 -14.19 -5.36 -14.57
C LYS A 111 -12.85 -5.16 -15.23
N ASP A 112 -12.64 -4.03 -15.90
CA ASP A 112 -11.39 -3.72 -16.58
C ASP A 112 -10.22 -3.72 -15.60
N ASN A 113 -10.38 -3.06 -14.45
CA ASN A 113 -9.39 -3.05 -13.37
C ASN A 113 -9.03 -4.47 -12.92
N ILE A 114 -10.01 -5.34 -12.66
CA ILE A 114 -9.76 -6.74 -12.26
C ILE A 114 -9.05 -7.50 -13.38
N MET A 115 -9.43 -7.29 -14.64
CA MET A 115 -8.81 -7.96 -15.79
C MET A 115 -7.35 -7.54 -15.99
N GLU A 116 -6.95 -6.33 -15.60
CA GLU A 116 -5.54 -5.94 -15.60
C GLU A 116 -4.72 -6.81 -14.64
N PHE A 117 -5.23 -7.11 -13.44
CA PHE A 117 -4.56 -8.00 -12.49
C PHE A 117 -4.46 -9.44 -13.02
N ILE A 118 -5.53 -9.94 -13.66
CA ILE A 118 -5.54 -11.30 -14.22
C ILE A 118 -4.56 -11.44 -15.39
N LYS A 119 -4.45 -10.40 -16.23
CA LYS A 119 -3.54 -10.39 -17.38
C LYS A 119 -2.10 -10.04 -17.02
N ALA A 120 -1.85 -9.50 -15.84
CA ALA A 120 -0.51 -9.13 -15.43
C ALA A 120 0.36 -10.39 -15.31
N PRO A 121 1.56 -10.41 -15.92
CA PRO A 121 2.48 -11.52 -15.77
C PRO A 121 2.85 -11.68 -14.29
N ILE A 122 2.85 -12.93 -13.81
CA ILE A 122 3.28 -13.26 -12.45
C ILE A 122 4.79 -12.97 -12.38
N PHE A 123 5.15 -11.84 -11.78
CA PHE A 123 6.53 -11.46 -11.59
C PHE A 123 6.99 -11.93 -10.21
N TYR A 124 7.93 -12.88 -10.20
CA TYR A 124 8.73 -13.12 -9.02
C TYR A 124 9.63 -11.92 -8.84
N ASN A 125 9.30 -11.08 -7.87
CA ASN A 125 10.18 -10.02 -7.44
C ASN A 125 11.46 -10.67 -6.89
N LYS A 126 12.48 -10.79 -7.75
CA LYS A 126 13.87 -10.81 -7.32
C LYS A 126 14.27 -9.38 -6.90
N LEU A 127 13.47 -8.75 -6.05
CA LEU A 127 13.79 -7.50 -5.38
C LEU A 127 14.32 -7.88 -4.00
N ALA A 128 15.41 -8.63 -3.99
CA ALA A 128 16.30 -8.71 -2.86
C ALA A 128 17.34 -7.59 -3.03
N ASP A 129 16.89 -6.34 -2.94
CA ASP A 129 17.82 -5.23 -2.75
C ASP A 129 17.91 -4.91 -1.26
N GLU A 130 19.14 -4.60 -0.87
CA GLU A 130 19.72 -4.65 0.46
C GLU A 130 18.80 -4.06 1.55
N GLN A 131 18.32 -4.94 2.45
CA GLN A 131 17.66 -4.48 3.67
C GLN A 131 18.63 -3.62 4.48
N HIS A 132 18.20 -2.43 4.87
CA HIS A 132 18.98 -1.59 5.76
C HIS A 132 19.30 -2.36 7.05
N PRO A 133 20.55 -2.35 7.57
CA PRO A 133 20.94 -3.16 8.72
C PRO A 133 20.11 -2.94 10.00
N GLN A 134 19.39 -1.81 10.06
CA GLN A 134 18.53 -1.42 11.18
C GLN A 134 17.02 -1.56 10.90
N ALA A 135 16.61 -2.14 9.76
CA ALA A 135 15.19 -2.36 9.47
C ALA A 135 14.58 -3.35 10.48
N CYS A 136 13.58 -2.91 11.26
CA CYS A 136 12.91 -3.74 12.26
C CYS A 136 11.76 -4.58 11.70
N TYR A 137 11.27 -4.25 10.51
CA TYR A 137 10.30 -5.03 9.76
C TYR A 137 11.03 -5.80 8.66
N THR A 138 11.32 -7.08 8.91
CA THR A 138 11.73 -7.98 7.82
C THR A 138 10.47 -8.42 7.09
N SER A 139 10.10 -7.72 6.01
CA SER A 139 9.14 -8.28 5.07
C SER A 139 9.79 -9.54 4.47
N ARG A 140 9.46 -10.70 5.02
CA ARG A 140 9.83 -11.98 4.41
C ARG A 140 8.86 -12.19 3.28
N LEU A 141 9.35 -12.07 2.04
CA LEU A 141 8.61 -12.58 0.91
C LEU A 141 8.50 -14.09 1.13
N HIS A 142 7.29 -14.59 1.33
CA HIS A 142 7.08 -16.03 1.20
C HIS A 142 7.31 -16.36 -0.27
N ASP A 143 8.23 -17.28 -0.56
CA ASP A 143 8.42 -17.85 -1.89
C ASP A 143 7.14 -18.63 -2.23
N PHE A 144 6.12 -17.91 -2.70
CA PHE A 144 4.97 -18.51 -3.33
C PHE A 144 5.46 -18.98 -4.70
N THR A 145 5.88 -20.24 -4.79
CA THR A 145 6.22 -20.83 -6.07
C THR A 145 4.99 -20.81 -6.98
N SER A 146 5.16 -20.62 -8.28
CA SER A 146 4.03 -20.66 -9.26
C SER A 146 3.29 -21.96 -9.15
N ASN A 147 3.95 -23.04 -8.74
CA ASN A 147 3.33 -24.34 -8.60
C ASN A 147 2.35 -24.35 -7.43
N GLU A 148 2.73 -23.82 -6.25
CA GLU A 148 1.80 -23.67 -5.12
C GLU A 148 0.68 -22.68 -5.42
N LEU A 149 0.96 -21.58 -6.14
CA LEU A 149 -0.09 -20.64 -6.55
C LEU A 149 -1.05 -21.25 -7.58
N ASN A 150 -0.53 -21.99 -8.56
CA ASN A 150 -1.35 -22.69 -9.55
C ASN A 150 -2.17 -23.79 -8.88
N GLU A 151 -1.60 -24.54 -7.93
CA GLU A 151 -2.33 -25.53 -7.13
C GLU A 151 -3.41 -24.87 -6.26
N ILE A 152 -3.16 -23.69 -5.70
CA ILE A 152 -4.16 -22.91 -4.96
C ILE A 152 -5.27 -22.44 -5.91
N LEU A 153 -4.90 -21.87 -7.08
CA LEU A 153 -5.79 -21.43 -8.16
C LEU A 153 -6.65 -22.57 -8.72
N GLU A 154 -6.12 -23.79 -8.75
CA GLU A 154 -6.77 -25.02 -9.22
C GLU A 154 -7.50 -25.78 -8.09
N SER A 155 -7.42 -25.35 -6.83
CA SER A 155 -8.13 -26.01 -5.72
C SER A 155 -9.62 -25.66 -5.73
N GLU A 156 -10.49 -26.66 -5.47
CA GLU A 156 -11.96 -26.56 -5.46
C GLU A 156 -12.53 -25.43 -4.55
N CYS A 157 -11.70 -24.83 -3.69
CA CYS A 157 -12.06 -23.68 -2.87
C CYS A 157 -12.16 -22.36 -3.67
N LEU A 158 -11.62 -22.29 -4.89
CA LEU A 158 -11.75 -21.16 -5.80
C LEU A 158 -12.75 -21.37 -6.93
N ASP A 159 -13.31 -22.58 -7.09
CA ASP A 159 -14.41 -22.84 -8.03
C ASP A 159 -15.65 -22.00 -7.70
N ASP A 160 -15.85 -21.66 -6.42
CA ASP A 160 -16.89 -20.72 -5.98
C ASP A 160 -16.50 -19.24 -6.15
N CYS A 161 -15.22 -18.92 -6.35
CA CYS A 161 -14.73 -17.55 -6.36
C CYS A 161 -14.34 -17.00 -7.74
N LEU A 162 -13.85 -17.81 -8.69
CA LEU A 162 -13.29 -17.29 -9.95
C LEU A 162 -13.55 -18.11 -11.23
N VAL A 163 -13.93 -19.39 -11.17
CA VAL A 163 -13.87 -20.27 -12.37
C VAL A 163 -15.20 -20.33 -13.15
N ASN A 164 -16.35 -20.33 -12.48
CA ASN A 164 -17.62 -20.62 -13.16
C ASN A 164 -18.20 -19.50 -14.05
N ASP A 165 -17.68 -18.28 -14.02
CA ASP A 165 -18.21 -17.15 -14.81
C ASP A 165 -17.23 -16.66 -15.91
N ILE A 166 -16.02 -17.23 -16.05
CA ILE A 166 -15.15 -16.96 -17.22
C ILE A 166 -15.77 -17.56 -18.50
N GLU A 167 -16.48 -18.70 -18.38
CA GLU A 167 -17.25 -19.28 -19.49
C GLU A 167 -18.47 -18.43 -19.92
N LEU A 168 -18.87 -17.41 -19.14
CA LEU A 168 -20.02 -16.54 -19.46
C LEU A 168 -19.63 -15.18 -20.06
N LEU A 169 -18.34 -14.85 -20.14
CA LEU A 169 -17.85 -13.68 -20.86
C LEU A 169 -17.38 -14.11 -22.26
N ASP A 170 -18.34 -14.37 -23.14
CA ASP A 170 -18.20 -14.71 -24.57
C ASP A 170 -16.91 -14.14 -25.21
N ILE A 171 -15.83 -14.94 -25.24
CA ILE A 171 -14.82 -14.80 -26.28
C ILE A 171 -15.41 -15.53 -27.49
N ARG A 172 -16.09 -14.77 -28.36
CA ARG A 172 -16.14 -15.16 -29.77
C ARG A 172 -14.71 -15.10 -30.29
N ILE A 173 -14.03 -16.24 -30.22
CA ILE A 173 -12.90 -16.50 -31.10
C ILE A 173 -13.53 -16.70 -32.47
N ASP A 174 -13.74 -15.61 -33.20
CA ASP A 174 -13.97 -15.71 -34.64
C ASP A 174 -12.65 -16.16 -35.25
N GLU A 175 -12.60 -17.43 -35.65
CA GLU A 175 -11.55 -17.99 -36.50
C GLU A 175 -11.51 -17.21 -37.83
N ASN A 176 -10.34 -16.63 -38.16
CA ASN A 176 -9.82 -16.51 -39.52
C ASN A 176 -8.34 -16.11 -39.52
#